data_AF-A0A519V9E9-F1
#
_entry.id   AF-A0A519V9E9-F1
#
_cell.length_a   1.000
_cell.length_b   1.000
_cell.length_c   1.000
_cell.angle_alpha   90.00
_cell.angle_beta   90.00
_cell.angle_gamma   90.00
#
_symmetry.space_group_name_H-M   'P 1'
#
loop_
_entity.id
_entity.type
_entity.pdbx_description
1 polymer ?
#
loop_
_entity_poly.entity_id
_entity_poly.type
_entity_poly.pdbx_seq_one_letter_code
_entity_poly.pdbx_strand_id
1 'polypeptide(L)'
;PVQIALKGIPAKKVTFTHYTIDSKHSNSYEVWKKMGSPQNPTTEQITILEKAGQLAMLGKPKKLSVNNGTLTLDIALERQAVSLLKLDW
;
A
#
# COMPACT_ATOMS: atom_id res chain seq x y z
N PRO A 1 6.30 5.84 -12.73
CA PRO A 1 5.62 6.81 -11.84
C PRO A 1 4.25 7.15 -12.44
N VAL A 2 3.21 7.29 -11.62
CA VAL A 2 1.86 7.67 -12.05
C VAL A 2 1.45 8.91 -11.26
N GLN A 3 0.90 9.89 -11.97
CA GLN A 3 0.31 11.08 -11.36
C GLN A 3 -1.21 10.97 -11.34
N ILE A 4 -1.81 11.28 -10.21
CA ILE A 4 -3.26 11.20 -9.99
C ILE A 4 -3.73 12.57 -9.52
N ALA A 5 -4.69 13.14 -10.23
CA ALA A 5 -5.34 14.40 -9.86
C ALA A 5 -6.77 14.12 -9.38
N LEU A 6 -6.99 14.31 -8.08
CA LEU A 6 -8.30 14.18 -7.44
C LEU A 6 -8.92 15.56 -7.33
N LYS A 7 -10.10 15.76 -7.93
CA LYS A 7 -10.82 17.04 -7.95
C LYS A 7 -12.10 16.93 -7.13
N GLY A 8 -12.59 18.08 -6.65
CA GLY A 8 -13.84 18.18 -5.90
C GLY A 8 -13.70 17.82 -4.42
N ILE A 9 -12.50 17.88 -3.85
CA ILE A 9 -12.29 17.62 -2.42
C ILE A 9 -12.71 18.87 -1.63
N PRO A 10 -13.71 18.79 -0.71
CA PRO A 10 -14.24 19.95 0.00
C PRO A 10 -13.33 20.44 1.15
N ALA A 11 -12.47 19.57 1.67
CA ALA A 11 -11.57 19.89 2.78
C ALA A 11 -10.28 20.60 2.30
N LYS A 12 -9.73 21.46 3.16
CA LYS A 12 -8.43 22.13 2.91
C LYS A 12 -7.22 21.24 3.19
N LYS A 13 -7.39 20.22 4.02
CA LYS A 13 -6.36 19.25 4.40
C LYS A 13 -6.97 17.87 4.46
N VAL A 14 -6.21 16.87 4.04
CA VAL A 14 -6.60 15.45 4.10
C VAL A 14 -5.49 14.64 4.77
N THR A 15 -5.84 13.54 5.41
CA THR A 15 -4.88 12.51 5.79
C THR A 15 -4.83 11.47 4.68
N PHE A 16 -3.68 11.34 4.04
CA PHE A 16 -3.42 10.38 2.99
C PHE A 16 -2.74 9.13 3.55
N THR A 17 -3.32 7.97 3.25
CA THR A 17 -2.75 6.66 3.55
C THR A 17 -2.67 5.85 2.26
N HIS A 18 -1.51 5.26 1.99
CA HIS A 18 -1.25 4.46 0.81
C HIS A 18 -1.05 3.00 1.23
N TYR A 19 -1.84 2.10 0.65
CA TYR A 19 -1.62 0.66 0.76
C TYR A 19 -1.28 0.08 -0.61
N THR A 20 -0.45 -0.97 -0.64
CA THR A 20 -0.04 -1.60 -1.90
C THR A 20 0.08 -3.11 -1.77
N ILE A 21 -0.37 -3.81 -2.80
CA ILE A 21 -0.10 -5.23 -3.04
C ILE A 21 0.85 -5.29 -4.23
N ASP A 22 2.07 -5.79 -4.01
CA ASP A 22 3.11 -5.91 -5.04
C ASP A 22 4.08 -7.06 -4.74
N SER A 23 5.23 -7.12 -5.42
CA SER A 23 6.25 -8.18 -5.20
C SER A 23 6.99 -8.07 -3.86
N LYS A 24 6.85 -6.96 -3.15
CA LYS A 24 7.55 -6.62 -1.90
C LYS A 24 6.60 -6.44 -0.72
N HIS A 25 5.33 -6.15 -0.95
CA HIS A 25 4.34 -5.78 0.07
C HIS A 25 3.04 -6.56 -0.08
N SER A 26 2.40 -6.91 1.04
CA SER A 26 1.11 -7.63 1.09
C SER A 26 1.10 -8.94 0.32
N ASN A 27 2.23 -9.64 0.28
CA ASN A 27 2.46 -10.78 -0.59
C ASN A 27 3.14 -11.92 0.20
N SER A 28 2.31 -12.76 0.82
CA SER A 28 2.77 -13.94 1.53
C SER A 28 3.43 -14.97 0.60
N TYR A 29 3.05 -15.02 -0.68
CA TYR A 29 3.61 -15.97 -1.65
C TYR A 29 5.09 -15.69 -1.95
N GLU A 30 5.47 -14.42 -2.16
CA GLU A 30 6.89 -14.07 -2.36
C GLU A 30 7.74 -14.37 -1.12
N VAL A 31 7.16 -14.26 0.08
CA VAL A 31 7.82 -14.64 1.33
C VAL A 31 7.94 -16.17 1.45
N TRP A 32 6.89 -16.93 1.13
CA TRP A 32 6.91 -18.39 1.10
C TRP A 32 7.98 -18.93 0.14
N LYS A 33 8.10 -18.36 -1.05
CA LYS A 33 9.18 -18.72 -1.99
C LYS A 33 10.57 -18.50 -1.39
N LYS A 34 10.77 -17.38 -0.68
CA LYS A 34 12.05 -17.07 -0.01
C LYS A 34 12.36 -18.01 1.16
N MET A 35 11.36 -18.66 1.74
CA MET A 35 11.53 -19.70 2.76
C MET A 35 11.93 -21.06 2.18
N GLY A 36 12.13 -21.16 0.85
CA GLY A 36 12.38 -22.44 0.18
C GLY A 36 11.11 -23.21 -0.17
N SER A 37 9.97 -22.53 -0.22
CA SER A 37 8.68 -23.11 -0.63
C SER A 37 8.27 -24.36 0.19
N PRO A 38 8.33 -24.32 1.53
CA PRO A 38 8.04 -25.50 2.35
C PRO A 38 6.61 -25.97 2.12
N GLN A 39 6.43 -27.29 1.95
CA GLN A 39 5.11 -27.91 1.81
C GLN A 39 4.29 -27.81 3.11
N ASN A 40 4.97 -27.93 4.26
CA ASN A 40 4.38 -27.82 5.60
C ASN A 40 5.15 -26.76 6.39
N PRO A 41 4.78 -25.47 6.30
CA PRO A 41 5.44 -24.42 7.05
C PRO A 41 5.35 -24.66 8.57
N THR A 42 6.40 -24.33 9.33
CA THR A 42 6.35 -24.35 10.79
C THR A 42 5.40 -23.28 11.32
N THR A 43 5.02 -23.35 12.60
CA THR A 43 4.18 -22.33 13.25
C THR A 43 4.77 -20.93 13.10
N GLU A 44 6.10 -20.79 13.26
CA GLU A 44 6.80 -19.51 13.10
C GLU A 44 6.75 -19.01 11.65
N GLN A 45 6.90 -19.92 10.68
CA GLN A 45 6.76 -19.57 9.26
C GLN A 45 5.34 -19.14 8.94
N ILE A 46 4.31 -19.82 9.48
CA ILE A 46 2.90 -19.43 9.31
C ILE A 46 2.68 -18.01 9.84
N THR A 47 3.15 -17.68 11.05
CA THR A 47 3.03 -16.31 11.60
C THR A 47 3.67 -15.27 10.68
N ILE A 48 4.82 -15.57 10.08
CA ILE A 48 5.49 -14.67 9.13
C ILE A 48 4.65 -14.53 7.84
N LEU A 49 4.11 -15.63 7.31
CA LEU A 49 3.26 -15.62 6.11
C LEU A 49 1.96 -14.85 6.32
N GLU A 50 1.29 -15.03 7.46
CA GLU A 50 0.08 -14.30 7.82
C GLU A 50 0.35 -12.80 7.89
N LYS A 51 1.45 -12.40 8.55
CA LYS A 51 1.88 -11.00 8.61
C LYS A 51 2.21 -10.44 7.23
N ALA A 52 2.87 -11.23 6.38
CA ALA A 52 3.20 -10.83 5.01
C ALA A 52 1.97 -10.73 4.10
N GLY A 53 0.91 -11.50 4.37
CA GLY A 53 -0.35 -11.47 3.63
C GLY A 53 -1.28 -10.32 4.04
N GLN A 54 -1.02 -9.65 5.17
CA GLN A 54 -1.80 -8.48 5.55
C GLN A 54 -1.56 -7.31 4.60
N LEU A 55 -2.58 -6.46 4.45
CA LEU A 55 -2.48 -5.25 3.65
C LEU A 55 -1.46 -4.28 4.25
N ALA A 56 -0.34 -4.12 3.57
CA ALA A 56 0.78 -3.29 3.99
C ALA A 56 0.55 -1.83 3.61
N MET A 57 0.78 -0.96 4.59
CA MET A 57 0.83 0.49 4.40
C MET A 57 2.22 0.90 3.91
N LEU A 58 2.26 1.73 2.87
CA LEU A 58 3.50 2.28 2.33
C LEU A 58 3.88 3.54 3.12
N GLY A 59 4.85 3.40 4.02
CA GLY A 59 5.29 4.48 4.90
C GLY A 59 4.25 4.81 5.98
N LYS A 60 4.25 6.07 6.44
CA LYS A 60 3.30 6.58 7.44
C LYS A 60 2.24 7.44 6.76
N PRO A 61 1.02 7.57 7.35
CA PRO A 61 0.03 8.52 6.86
C PRO A 61 0.58 9.94 6.80
N LYS A 62 0.22 10.68 5.76
CA LYS A 62 0.72 12.04 5.51
C LYS A 62 -0.44 13.03 5.52
N LYS A 63 -0.26 14.18 6.16
CA LYS A 63 -1.21 15.30 6.02
C LYS A 63 -0.84 16.09 4.78
N LEU A 64 -1.80 16.24 3.86
CA LEU A 64 -1.60 16.95 2.59
C LEU A 64 -2.57 18.12 2.49
N SER A 65 -2.12 19.23 1.92
CA SER A 65 -2.96 20.38 1.61
C SER A 65 -3.68 20.18 0.28
N VAL A 66 -4.95 20.57 0.24
CA VAL A 66 -5.76 20.58 -0.98
C VAL A 66 -5.80 22.01 -1.51
N ASN A 67 -5.42 22.19 -2.77
CA ASN A 67 -5.35 23.50 -3.41
C ASN A 67 -6.50 23.65 -4.40
N ASN A 68 -7.38 24.62 -4.18
CA ASN A 68 -8.56 24.88 -5.03
C ASN A 68 -9.39 23.62 -5.30
N GLY A 69 -9.68 22.84 -4.25
CA GLY A 69 -10.44 21.59 -4.33
C GLY A 69 -9.75 20.45 -5.09
N THR A 70 -8.46 20.60 -5.39
CA THR A 70 -7.65 19.61 -6.11
C THR A 70 -6.47 19.13 -5.26
N LEU A 71 -6.25 17.82 -5.25
CA LEU A 71 -5.07 17.17 -4.70
C LEU A 71 -4.37 16.39 -5.81
N THR A 72 -3.08 16.67 -6.00
CA THR A 72 -2.22 15.92 -6.92
C THR A 72 -1.33 15.00 -6.12
N LEU A 73 -1.31 13.72 -6.49
CA LEU A 73 -0.47 12.69 -5.88
C LEU A 73 0.43 12.08 -6.96
N ASP A 74 1.73 12.04 -6.69
CA ASP A 74 2.69 11.26 -7.46
C ASP A 74 2.97 9.96 -6.70
N ILE A 75 2.66 8.83 -7.34
CA ILE A 75 2.90 7.51 -6.77
C ILE A 75 3.87 6.70 -7.63
N ALA A 76 4.78 5.97 -6.98
CA ALA A 76 5.52 4.91 -7.62
C ALA A 76 4.63 3.67 -7.66
N LEU A 77 4.05 3.38 -8.83
CA LEU A 77 3.30 2.16 -9.08
C LEU A 77 4.19 1.17 -9.84
N GLU A 78 4.65 0.15 -9.13
CA GLU A 78 5.44 -0.93 -9.73
C GLU A 78 4.57 -1.74 -10.72
N ARG A 79 5.21 -2.45 -11.65
CA ARG A 79 4.49 -3.35 -12.56
C ARG A 79 3.71 -4.38 -11.75
N GLN A 80 2.46 -4.62 -12.15
CA GLN A 80 1.55 -5.57 -11.50
C GLN A 80 1.24 -5.24 -10.02
N ALA A 81 1.51 -4.01 -9.59
CA ALA A 81 1.08 -3.53 -8.29
C ALA A 81 -0.38 -3.07 -8.33
N VAL A 82 -1.10 -3.29 -7.23
CA VAL A 82 -2.41 -2.68 -6.97
C VAL A 82 -2.27 -1.76 -5.77
N SER A 83 -2.66 -0.50 -5.93
CA SER A 83 -2.58 0.51 -4.88
C SER A 83 -3.96 0.99 -4.45
N LEU A 84 -4.21 1.01 -3.14
CA LEU A 84 -5.34 1.68 -2.53
C LEU A 84 -4.88 3.01 -1.95
N LEU A 85 -5.45 4.10 -2.46
CA LEU A 85 -5.20 5.46 -2.00
C LEU A 85 -6.38 5.91 -1.15
N LYS A 86 -6.17 5.97 0.18
CA LYS A 86 -7.21 6.36 1.13
C LYS A 86 -6.98 7.82 1.56
N LEU A 87 -8.05 8.59 1.51
CA LEU A 87 -8.09 9.98 1.96
C LEU A 87 -9.18 10.13 3.02
N ASP A 88 -8.84 10.73 4.15
CA ASP A 88 -9.77 11.04 5.24
C ASP A 88 -9.74 12.55 5.54
N TRP A 89 -10.91 13.16 5.72
CA TRP A 89 -11.09 14.57 6.09
C TRP A 89 -12.38 14.83 6.86
#